data_AF-A0A8J6W3K5-F1
#
_entry.id   AF-A0A8J6W3K5-F1
#
_cell.length_a   1.000
_cell.length_b   1.000
_cell.length_c   1.000
_cell.angle_alpha   90.00
_cell.angle_beta   90.00
_cell.angle_gamma   90.00
#
_symmetry.space_group_name_H-M   'P 1'
#
loop_
_entity.id
_entity.type
_entity.pdbx_description
1 polymer ?
#
loop_
_entity_poly.entity_id
_entity_poly.type
_entity_poly.pdbx_seq_one_letter_code
_entity_poly.pdbx_strand_id
1 'polypeptide(L)'
;MPGTLIRQAIYAALTLIGFIWTNYYLVQFTIATKGEFTATNLLNFDLSAFIEQVWANPASSFVAVDLTIALLLVITFIVSEGRRLKLRLWGIYIVLMFAISFAFGFALFMFVRERKLAETASNLTA
;
A
#
# COMPACT_ATOMS: atom_id res chain seq x y z
N MET A 1 -3.11 -12.44 -23.34
CA MET A 1 -2.31 -13.60 -22.86
C MET A 1 -2.91 -14.09 -21.54
N PRO A 2 -3.12 -15.40 -21.35
CA PRO A 2 -3.86 -15.93 -20.18
C PRO A 2 -3.26 -15.58 -18.81
N GLY A 3 -1.95 -15.31 -18.71
CA GLY A 3 -1.28 -14.96 -17.45
C GLY A 3 -1.61 -13.58 -16.88
N THR A 4 -2.12 -12.64 -17.69
CA THR A 4 -2.38 -11.27 -17.22
C THR A 4 -3.60 -11.17 -16.31
N LEU A 5 -4.64 -11.99 -16.55
CA LEU A 5 -5.86 -12.01 -15.72
C LEU A 5 -5.59 -12.55 -14.32
N ILE A 6 -4.77 -13.60 -14.22
CA ILE A 6 -4.39 -14.19 -12.92
C ILE A 6 -3.65 -13.16 -12.06
N ARG A 7 -2.67 -12.46 -12.65
CA ARG A 7 -1.93 -11.40 -11.95
C ARG A 7 -2.84 -10.26 -11.50
N GLN A 8 -3.75 -9.80 -12.36
CA GLN A 8 -4.73 -8.78 -11.99
C GLN A 8 -5.62 -9.23 -10.82
N ALA A 9 -6.12 -10.47 -10.85
CA ALA A 9 -6.93 -11.02 -9.77
C ALA A 9 -6.15 -11.08 -8.44
N ILE A 10 -4.89 -11.54 -8.48
CA ILE A 10 -4.01 -11.58 -7.30
C ILE A 10 -3.79 -10.17 -6.75
N TYR A 11 -3.45 -9.18 -7.58
CA TYR A 11 -3.22 -7.82 -7.12
C TYR A 11 -4.49 -7.15 -6.58
N ALA A 12 -5.65 -7.42 -7.20
CA ALA A 12 -6.94 -6.95 -6.69
C ALA A 12 -7.25 -7.56 -5.32
N ALA A 13 -7.06 -8.87 -5.15
CA ALA A 13 -7.26 -9.56 -3.88
C ALA A 13 -6.31 -9.02 -2.80
N LEU A 14 -5.03 -8.87 -3.11
CA LEU A 14 -4.03 -8.30 -2.20
C LEU A 14 -4.32 -6.83 -1.85
N THR A 15 -4.92 -6.06 -2.76
CA THR A 15 -5.38 -4.71 -2.47
C THR A 15 -6.48 -4.73 -1.40
N LEU A 16 -7.47 -5.60 -1.55
CA LEU A 16 -8.56 -5.72 -0.57
C LEU A 16 -8.06 -6.25 0.78
N ILE A 17 -7.22 -7.28 0.77
CA ILE A 17 -6.59 -7.83 1.98
C ILE A 17 -5.73 -6.76 2.65
N GLY A 18 -4.90 -6.06 1.88
CA GLY A 18 -4.06 -4.97 2.34
C GLY A 18 -4.87 -3.82 2.92
N PHE A 19 -6.06 -3.53 2.40
CA PHE A 19 -6.97 -2.55 3.01
C PHE A 19 -7.54 -3.08 4.33
N ILE A 20 -8.20 -4.24 4.31
CA ILE A 20 -8.96 -4.76 5.46
C ILE A 20 -8.02 -5.07 6.63
N TRP A 21 -6.94 -5.80 6.38
CA TRP A 21 -6.09 -6.33 7.43
C TRP A 21 -5.24 -5.26 8.10
N THR A 22 -4.69 -4.30 7.35
CA THR A 22 -3.89 -3.23 7.96
C THR A 22 -4.79 -2.27 8.73
N ASN A 23 -5.98 -1.94 8.19
CA ASN A 23 -6.91 -1.04 8.89
C ASN A 23 -7.50 -1.70 10.13
N TYR A 24 -7.67 -3.02 10.15
CA TYR A 24 -8.03 -3.75 11.37
C TYR A 24 -7.04 -3.45 12.51
N TYR A 25 -5.74 -3.55 12.28
CA TYR A 25 -4.75 -3.23 13.31
C TYR A 25 -4.67 -1.74 13.64
N LEU A 26 -4.93 -0.85 12.67
CA LEU A 26 -5.05 0.58 12.92
C LEU A 26 -6.20 0.88 13.89
N VAL A 27 -7.37 0.25 13.69
CA VAL A 27 -8.53 0.35 14.59
C VAL A 27 -8.17 -0.15 15.99
N GLN A 28 -7.53 -1.33 16.09
CA GLN A 28 -7.10 -1.88 17.38
C GLN A 28 -6.14 -0.95 18.10
N PHE A 29 -5.19 -0.35 17.39
CA PHE A 29 -4.26 0.63 17.96
C PHE A 29 -5.01 1.89 18.46
N THR A 30 -5.96 2.42 17.69
CA THR A 30 -6.78 3.57 18.11
C THR A 30 -7.60 3.26 19.35
N ILE A 31 -8.22 2.08 19.42
CA ILE A 31 -8.96 1.65 20.62
C ILE A 31 -8.01 1.51 21.81
N ALA A 32 -6.84 0.90 21.62
CA ALA A 32 -5.87 0.70 22.69
C ALA A 32 -5.32 2.03 23.25
N THR A 33 -5.19 3.07 22.43
CA THR A 33 -4.62 4.37 22.82
C THR A 33 -5.65 5.42 23.20
N LYS A 34 -6.85 5.39 22.61
CA LYS A 34 -7.92 6.39 22.79
C LYS A 34 -9.21 5.82 23.40
N GLY A 35 -9.27 4.52 23.69
CA GLY A 35 -10.40 3.83 24.34
C GLY A 35 -11.52 3.37 23.40
N GLU A 36 -11.79 4.11 22.32
CA GLU A 36 -12.83 3.78 21.35
C GLU A 36 -12.48 4.21 19.92
N PHE A 37 -13.08 3.54 18.94
CA PHE A 37 -12.94 3.88 17.53
C PHE A 37 -14.00 4.89 17.10
N THR A 38 -13.58 6.14 16.88
CA THR A 38 -14.41 7.21 16.33
C THR A 38 -13.66 7.97 15.23
N ALA A 39 -14.39 8.66 14.35
CA ALA A 39 -13.77 9.49 13.31
C ALA A 39 -12.86 10.58 13.91
N THR A 40 -13.25 11.16 15.05
CA THR A 40 -12.44 12.16 15.76
C THR A 40 -11.13 11.55 16.28
N ASN A 41 -11.15 10.34 16.84
CA ASN A 41 -9.95 9.67 17.33
C ASN A 41 -9.03 9.21 16.20
N LEU A 42 -9.59 8.85 15.04
CA LEU A 42 -8.80 8.56 13.84
C LEU A 42 -8.10 9.82 13.29
N LEU A 43 -8.79 10.96 13.26
CA LEU A 43 -8.19 12.22 12.83
C LEU A 43 -7.15 12.73 13.84
N ASN A 44 -7.35 12.47 15.13
CA ASN A 44 -6.39 12.75 16.20
C ASN A 44 -5.47 11.55 16.49
N PHE A 45 -4.95 10.94 15.42
CA PHE A 45 -4.08 9.77 15.51
C PHE A 45 -2.83 10.05 16.37
N ASP A 46 -2.54 9.13 17.30
CA ASP A 46 -1.40 9.27 18.21
C ASP A 46 -0.10 8.78 17.56
N LEU A 47 0.48 9.63 16.71
CA LEU A 47 1.68 9.29 15.96
C LEU A 47 2.88 8.99 16.88
N SER A 48 2.99 9.67 18.02
CA SER A 48 4.08 9.44 18.98
C SER A 48 3.98 8.04 19.59
N ALA A 49 2.81 7.67 20.11
CA ALA A 49 2.59 6.35 20.68
C ALA A 49 2.74 5.24 19.62
N PHE A 50 2.36 5.51 18.37
CA PHE A 50 2.52 4.55 17.29
C PHE A 50 4.00 4.27 17.00
N ILE A 51 4.80 5.33 16.87
CA ILE A 51 6.25 5.22 16.66
C ILE A 51 6.89 4.48 17.83
N GLU A 52 6.53 4.82 19.07
CA GLU A 52 7.05 4.13 20.26
C GLU A 52 6.75 2.61 20.21
N GLN A 53 5.53 2.21 19.83
CA GLN A 53 5.17 0.79 19.71
C GLN A 53 5.89 0.08 18.55
N VAL A 54 6.10 0.76 17.42
CA VAL A 54 6.88 0.23 16.30
C VAL A 54 8.32 -0.07 16.74
N TRP A 55 8.90 0.77 17.59
CA TRP A 55 10.27 0.61 18.11
C TRP A 55 10.35 -0.02 19.51
N ALA A 56 9.27 -0.62 20.01
CA ALA A 56 9.19 -1.09 21.39
C ALA A 56 10.17 -2.23 21.73
N ASN A 57 10.55 -3.04 20.75
CA ASN A 57 11.47 -4.16 20.97
C ASN A 57 12.27 -4.49 19.69
N PRO A 58 13.32 -5.32 19.78
CA PRO A 58 14.15 -5.67 18.63
C PRO A 58 13.37 -6.32 17.47
N ALA A 59 12.35 -7.12 17.74
CA ALA A 59 11.58 -7.80 16.70
C ALA A 59 10.68 -6.82 15.92
N SER A 60 9.98 -5.91 16.60
CA SER A 60 9.17 -4.88 15.93
C SER A 60 10.06 -3.89 15.16
N SER A 61 11.21 -3.53 15.74
CA SER A 61 12.21 -2.66 15.11
C SER A 61 12.78 -3.28 13.84
N PHE A 62 13.06 -4.58 13.85
CA PHE A 62 13.50 -5.31 12.65
C PHE A 62 12.48 -5.21 11.51
N VAL A 63 11.19 -5.47 11.81
CA VAL A 63 10.10 -5.34 10.82
C VAL A 63 9.97 -3.91 10.32
N ALA A 64 10.15 -2.91 11.19
CA ALA A 64 10.08 -1.49 10.83
C ALA A 64 11.20 -1.09 9.84
N VAL A 65 12.42 -1.57 10.07
CA VAL A 65 13.56 -1.34 9.17
C VAL A 65 13.32 -2.02 7.83
N ASP A 66 12.92 -3.30 7.82
CA ASP A 66 12.62 -4.04 6.59
C ASP A 66 11.54 -3.34 5.76
N LEU A 67 10.46 -2.91 6.41
CA LEU A 67 9.37 -2.19 5.76
C LEU A 67 9.83 -0.83 5.22
N THR A 68 10.70 -0.12 5.94
CA THR A 68 11.23 1.18 5.49
C THR A 68 12.08 1.04 4.23
N ILE A 69 12.96 0.03 4.17
CA ILE A 69 13.76 -0.22 2.97
C ILE A 69 12.87 -0.67 1.80
N ALA A 70 11.89 -1.54 2.05
CA ALA A 70 10.92 -1.96 1.04
C ALA A 70 10.09 -0.77 0.50
N LEU A 71 9.67 0.14 1.38
CA LEU A 71 8.96 1.37 1.02
C LEU A 71 9.76 2.23 0.06
N LEU A 72 11.04 2.47 0.34
CA LEU A 72 11.93 3.25 -0.53
C LEU A 72 12.08 2.61 -1.91
N LEU A 73 12.34 1.29 -1.96
CA LEU A 73 12.45 0.55 -3.21
C LEU A 73 11.16 0.61 -4.03
N VAL A 74 10.00 0.44 -3.38
CA VAL A 74 8.69 0.49 -4.03
C VAL A 74 8.39 1.90 -4.54
N ILE A 75 8.73 2.96 -3.82
CA ILE A 75 8.59 4.34 -4.31
C ILE A 75 9.41 4.53 -5.60
N THR A 76 10.68 4.12 -5.61
CA THR A 76 11.52 4.19 -6.82
C THR A 76 10.91 3.39 -7.97
N PHE A 77 10.35 2.21 -7.68
CA PHE A 77 9.66 1.37 -8.66
C PHE A 77 8.39 2.04 -9.21
N ILE A 78 7.54 2.63 -8.37
CA ILE A 78 6.33 3.33 -8.78
C ILE A 78 6.68 4.53 -9.67
N VAL A 79 7.69 5.31 -9.31
CA VAL A 79 8.13 6.47 -10.10
C VAL A 79 8.65 6.03 -11.47
N SER A 80 9.52 5.03 -11.51
CA SER A 80 10.14 4.55 -12.75
C SER A 80 9.10 3.92 -13.70
N GLU A 81 8.30 2.96 -13.22
CA GLU A 81 7.30 2.29 -14.04
C GLU A 81 6.09 3.19 -14.36
N GLY A 82 5.68 4.03 -13.42
CA GLY A 82 4.60 5.00 -13.62
C GLY A 82 4.92 5.97 -14.76
N ARG A 83 6.16 6.46 -14.83
CA ARG A 83 6.65 7.30 -15.93
C ARG A 83 6.80 6.51 -17.23
N ARG A 84 7.42 5.32 -17.18
CA ARG A 84 7.61 4.45 -18.36
C ARG A 84 6.29 4.12 -19.06
N LEU A 85 5.26 3.79 -18.28
CA LEU A 85 3.92 3.45 -18.78
C LEU A 85 3.02 4.67 -19.02
N LYS A 86 3.53 5.88 -18.80
CA LYS A 86 2.80 7.16 -18.95
C LYS A 86 1.48 7.18 -18.16
N LEU A 87 1.47 6.62 -16.96
CA LEU A 87 0.31 6.67 -16.06
C LEU A 87 0.11 8.12 -15.59
N ARG A 88 -1.09 8.70 -15.75
CA ARG A 88 -1.34 10.11 -15.40
C ARG A 88 -1.20 10.40 -13.90
N LEU A 89 -1.56 9.45 -13.05
CA LEU A 89 -1.69 9.64 -11.60
C LEU A 89 -0.79 8.70 -10.78
N TRP A 90 0.38 8.31 -11.28
CA TRP A 90 1.27 7.37 -10.56
C TRP A 90 1.62 7.85 -9.12
N GLY A 91 1.65 9.16 -8.86
CA GLY A 91 1.92 9.70 -7.54
C GLY A 91 0.83 9.39 -6.49
N ILE A 92 -0.42 9.14 -6.91
CA ILE A 92 -1.51 8.86 -5.96
C ILE A 92 -1.26 7.57 -5.18
N TYR A 93 -0.62 6.58 -5.79
CA TYR A 93 -0.34 5.30 -5.13
C TYR A 93 0.66 5.46 -3.99
N ILE A 94 1.63 6.38 -4.12
CA ILE A 94 2.54 6.73 -3.03
C ILE A 94 1.76 7.40 -1.89
N VAL A 95 0.87 8.35 -2.21
CA VAL A 95 0.01 8.99 -1.20
C VAL A 95 -0.82 7.95 -0.47
N LEU A 96 -1.42 6.98 -1.18
CA LEU A 96 -2.23 5.91 -0.59
C LEU A 96 -1.41 4.96 0.30
N MET A 97 -0.10 4.80 0.05
CA MET A 97 0.77 4.01 0.93
C MET A 97 0.90 4.61 2.33
N PHE A 98 0.88 5.94 2.43
CA PHE A 98 0.92 6.65 3.72
C PHE A 98 -0.46 6.92 4.30
N ALA A 99 -1.46 7.20 3.45
CA ALA A 99 -2.81 7.54 3.89
C ALA A 99 -3.62 6.33 4.36
N ILE A 100 -3.33 5.14 3.83
CA ILE A 100 -4.07 3.91 4.15
C ILE A 100 -3.11 2.85 4.69
N SER A 101 -2.24 2.32 3.83
CA SER A 101 -1.16 1.40 4.20
C SER A 101 -0.24 1.10 3.03
N PHE A 102 1.01 0.75 3.34
CA PHE A 102 2.01 0.32 2.36
C PHE A 102 1.47 -0.77 1.42
N ALA A 103 0.85 -1.81 1.99
CA ALA A 103 0.33 -2.95 1.24
C ALA A 103 -0.77 -2.54 0.26
N PHE A 104 -1.72 -1.72 0.71
CA PHE A 104 -2.83 -1.25 -0.13
C PHE A 104 -2.34 -0.44 -1.33
N GLY A 105 -1.53 0.60 -1.09
CA GLY A 105 -1.09 1.48 -2.16
C GLY A 105 -0.21 0.77 -3.19
N PHE A 106 0.69 -0.12 -2.74
CA PHE A 106 1.53 -0.89 -3.64
C PHE A 106 0.74 -1.94 -4.45
N ALA A 107 -0.14 -2.71 -3.81
CA ALA A 107 -0.95 -3.71 -4.51
C ALA A 107 -1.87 -3.06 -5.55
N LEU A 108 -2.46 -1.91 -5.23
CA LEU A 108 -3.31 -1.15 -6.15
C LEU A 108 -2.50 -0.64 -7.35
N PHE A 109 -1.28 -0.14 -7.13
CA PHE A 109 -0.38 0.23 -8.22
C PHE A 109 -0.10 -0.97 -9.13
N MET A 110 0.23 -2.12 -8.57
CA MET A 110 0.50 -3.35 -9.34
C MET A 110 -0.69 -3.78 -10.18
N PHE A 111 -1.91 -3.67 -9.64
CA PHE A 111 -3.15 -3.95 -10.37
C PHE A 111 -3.30 -3.03 -11.60
N VAL A 112 -3.19 -1.71 -11.41
CA VAL A 112 -3.35 -0.74 -12.51
C VAL A 112 -2.21 -0.86 -13.53
N ARG A 113 -0.99 -1.10 -13.06
CA ARG A 113 0.18 -1.37 -13.90
C ARG A 113 -0.07 -2.56 -14.83
N GLU A 114 -0.54 -3.68 -14.30
CA GLU A 114 -0.78 -4.90 -15.09
C GLU A 114 -1.91 -4.69 -16.12
N ARG A 115 -2.95 -3.93 -15.77
CA ARG A 115 -4.00 -3.53 -16.73
C ARG A 115 -3.44 -2.69 -17.87
N LYS A 116 -2.60 -1.69 -17.55
CA LYS A 116 -2.01 -0.83 -18.59
C LYS A 116 -1.09 -1.60 -19.54
N LEU A 117 -0.33 -2.55 -19.01
CA LEU A 117 0.49 -3.45 -19.81
C LEU A 117 -0.37 -4.32 -20.75
N ALA A 118 -1.47 -4.88 -20.24
CA ALA A 118 -2.38 -5.68 -21.05
C ALA A 118 -3.06 -4.86 -22.17
N GLU A 119 -3.49 -3.63 -21.87
CA GLU A 119 -4.04 -2.70 -22.88
C GLU A 119 -3.02 -2.38 -23.97
N THR A 120 -1.79 -2.05 -23.57
CA THR A 120 -0.72 -1.70 -24.52
C THR A 120 -0.35 -2.89 -25.41
N ALA A 121 -0.29 -4.11 -24.86
CA ALA A 121 -0.04 -5.32 -25.62
C ALA A 121 -1.18 -5.63 -26.61
N SER A 122 -2.43 -5.45 -26.21
CA SER A 122 -3.59 -5.64 -27.10
C SER A 122 -3.57 -4.68 -28.30
N ASN A 123 -3.18 -3.42 -28.07
CA ASN A 123 -3.10 -2.41 -29.13
C ASN A 123 -1.97 -2.67 -30.14
N LEU A 124 -0.97 -3.47 -29.79
CA LEU A 124 0.11 -3.87 -30.71
C LEU A 124 -0.28 -5.06 -31.58
N THR A 125 -1.33 -5.79 -31.21
CA THR A 125 -1.83 -6.99 -31.92
C THR A 125 -3.10 -6.73 -32.73
N ALA A 126 -3.69 -5.54 -32.61
CA ALA A 126 -4.86 -5.07 -33.35
C ALA A 126 -4.41 -4.21 -34.54
#